data_AF-A0A1G4I030-F1
#
_entry.id   AF-A0A1G4I030-F1
#
_cell.length_a   1.000
_cell.length_b   1.000
_cell.length_c   1.000
_cell.angle_alpha   90.00
_cell.angle_beta   90.00
_cell.angle_gamma   90.00
#
_symmetry.space_group_name_H-M   'P 1'
#
loop_
_entity.id
_entity.type
_entity.pdbx_description
1 polymer ?
#
loop_
_entity_poly.entity_id
_entity_poly.type
_entity_poly.pdbx_seq_one_letter_code
_entity_poly.pdbx_strand_id
1 'polypeptide(L)'
;MLPTLQKQLQAATATRLNSARRSIRGVVAAANLTGHQTATGAMHNVEIKSADTGNTAAGSIAAPAASINFKNYESNGLATCHGRINNKDAEFDSWATPAKLKKFEIFSSVPEPDQAGPNRLPAIGIGNSVANTCTPNCAEAVQVTMAGNNICVAGGKNFKTTATELDATADADYSFNKLGTYDHTNQDHYLKQAAIDITAAATTLGAAASRFNPDDLNSFINDDDFIAAVGSIYANLPRDKETGEEKKYSIQPYHKQFW
;
A
#
# COMPACT_ATOMS: atom_id res chain seq x y z
N MET A 1 45.16 8.11 -2.58
CA MET A 1 44.28 7.36 -1.66
C MET A 1 43.21 8.20 -0.96
N LEU A 2 43.53 9.35 -0.33
CA LEU A 2 42.53 10.17 0.38
C LEU A 2 41.28 10.57 -0.46
N PRO A 3 41.42 11.01 -1.73
CA PRO A 3 40.27 11.43 -2.54
C PRO A 3 39.30 10.29 -2.85
N THR A 4 39.82 9.09 -3.14
CA THR A 4 39.03 7.89 -3.41
C THR A 4 38.25 7.44 -2.19
N LEU A 5 38.91 7.35 -1.02
CA LEU A 5 38.25 6.99 0.24
C LEU A 5 37.14 8.00 0.59
N GLN A 6 37.39 9.30 0.40
CA GLN A 6 36.41 10.35 0.65
C GLN A 6 35.21 10.27 -0.31
N LYS A 7 35.44 10.00 -1.61
CA LYS A 7 34.39 9.77 -2.61
C LYS A 7 33.53 8.56 -2.25
N GLN A 8 34.15 7.44 -1.86
CA GLN A 8 33.45 6.21 -1.47
C GLN A 8 32.69 6.39 -0.16
N LEU A 9 33.24 7.11 0.82
CA LEU A 9 32.55 7.46 2.06
C LEU A 9 31.34 8.37 1.81
N GLN A 10 31.47 9.37 0.93
CA GLN A 10 30.36 10.23 0.52
C GLN A 10 29.26 9.44 -0.19
N ALA A 11 29.62 8.56 -1.13
CA ALA A 11 28.68 7.69 -1.83
C ALA A 11 27.96 6.74 -0.85
N ALA A 12 28.69 6.10 0.07
CA ALA A 12 28.12 5.23 1.09
C ALA A 12 27.17 5.99 2.04
N THR A 13 27.54 7.20 2.45
CA THR A 13 26.71 8.05 3.32
C THR A 13 25.43 8.47 2.62
N ALA A 14 25.51 8.95 1.38
CA ALA A 14 24.36 9.31 0.57
C ALA A 14 23.44 8.10 0.33
N THR A 15 24.01 6.93 0.06
CA THR A 15 23.26 5.68 -0.13
C THR A 15 22.54 5.28 1.15
N ARG A 16 23.21 5.31 2.30
CA ARG A 16 22.57 5.00 3.61
C ARG A 16 21.46 5.98 3.95
N LEU A 17 21.67 7.28 3.72
CA LEU A 17 20.64 8.29 3.98
C LEU A 17 19.42 8.12 3.08
N ASN A 18 19.64 7.88 1.79
CA ASN A 18 18.56 7.61 0.85
C ASN A 18 17.82 6.30 1.16
N SER A 19 18.58 5.27 1.56
CA SER A 19 18.02 3.99 2.02
C SER A 19 17.12 4.18 3.23
N ALA A 20 17.61 4.80 4.29
CA ALA A 20 16.82 5.10 5.49
C ALA A 20 15.55 5.91 5.17
N ARG A 21 15.66 6.96 4.34
CA ARG A 21 14.51 7.78 3.94
C ARG A 21 13.44 6.98 3.18
N ARG A 22 13.84 6.15 2.22
CA ARG A 22 12.92 5.32 1.43
C ARG A 22 12.29 4.23 2.29
N SER A 23 13.09 3.55 3.10
CA SER A 23 12.61 2.49 3.99
C SER A 23 11.59 3.00 5.00
N ILE A 24 11.85 4.14 5.66
CA ILE A 24 10.89 4.72 6.62
C ILE A 24 9.56 5.05 5.92
N ARG A 25 9.61 5.69 4.74
CA ARG A 25 8.38 6.01 3.99
C ARG A 25 7.59 4.76 3.62
N GLY A 26 8.25 3.74 3.09
CA GLY A 26 7.59 2.50 2.71
C GLY A 26 7.01 1.74 3.91
N VAL A 27 7.69 1.73 5.06
CA VAL A 27 7.15 1.12 6.29
C VAL A 27 5.90 1.85 6.77
N VAL A 28 5.91 3.19 6.77
CA VAL A 28 4.74 3.99 7.14
C VAL A 28 3.58 3.75 6.16
N ALA A 29 3.87 3.72 4.86
CA ALA A 29 2.89 3.42 3.82
C ALA A 29 2.28 2.01 4.01
N ALA A 30 3.10 1.01 4.26
CA ALA A 30 2.66 -0.35 4.55
C ALA A 30 1.77 -0.41 5.80
N ALA A 31 2.19 0.21 6.90
CA ALA A 31 1.42 0.22 8.14
C ALA A 31 0.04 0.88 7.96
N ASN A 32 -0.01 2.01 7.27
CA ASN A 32 -1.28 2.68 6.98
C ASN A 32 -2.17 1.85 6.05
N LEU A 33 -1.60 1.22 5.02
CA LEU A 33 -2.35 0.36 4.11
C LEU A 33 -2.92 -0.86 4.84
N THR A 34 -2.10 -1.53 5.65
CA THR A 34 -2.56 -2.65 6.50
C THR A 34 -3.64 -2.20 7.49
N GLY A 35 -3.51 -1.02 8.08
CA GLY A 35 -4.54 -0.42 8.94
C GLY A 35 -5.87 -0.21 8.19
N HIS A 36 -5.80 0.36 6.99
CA HIS A 36 -6.96 0.53 6.12
C HIS A 36 -7.62 -0.82 5.75
N GLN A 37 -6.82 -1.81 5.31
CA GLN A 37 -7.32 -3.14 4.98
C GLN A 37 -7.98 -3.82 6.18
N THR A 38 -7.42 -3.64 7.38
CA THR A 38 -8.00 -4.18 8.62
C THR A 38 -9.32 -3.50 8.96
N ALA A 39 -9.42 -2.17 8.80
CA ALA A 39 -10.67 -1.45 9.03
C ALA A 39 -11.76 -1.88 8.03
N THR A 40 -11.41 -2.02 6.75
CA THR A 40 -12.30 -2.57 5.71
C THR A 40 -12.78 -3.99 6.08
N GLY A 41 -11.87 -4.85 6.53
CA GLY A 41 -12.20 -6.21 6.98
C GLY A 41 -13.16 -6.22 8.18
N ALA A 42 -12.92 -5.36 9.17
CA ALA A 42 -13.84 -5.21 10.31
C ALA A 42 -15.23 -4.75 9.85
N MET A 43 -15.31 -3.86 8.86
CA MET A 43 -16.58 -3.34 8.35
C MET A 43 -17.34 -4.34 7.46
N HIS A 44 -16.66 -5.29 6.82
CA HIS A 44 -17.27 -6.29 5.96
C HIS A 44 -18.34 -7.15 6.67
N ASN A 45 -18.14 -7.41 7.96
CA ASN A 45 -19.01 -8.28 8.76
C ASN A 45 -20.08 -7.52 9.55
N VAL A 46 -19.98 -6.19 9.67
CA VAL A 46 -20.92 -5.40 10.45
C VAL A 46 -22.27 -5.34 9.75
N GLU A 47 -23.31 -5.67 10.51
CA GLU A 47 -24.69 -5.66 10.06
C GLU A 47 -25.55 -4.83 11.01
N ILE A 48 -26.59 -4.17 10.49
CA ILE A 48 -27.66 -3.68 11.35
C ILE A 48 -28.42 -4.87 11.90
N LYS A 49 -28.68 -4.85 13.21
CA LYS A 49 -29.42 -5.88 13.93
C LYS A 49 -30.92 -5.73 13.64
N SER A 50 -31.58 -6.85 13.34
CA SER A 50 -33.05 -6.88 13.30
C SER A 50 -33.62 -6.67 14.70
N ALA A 51 -34.66 -5.85 14.85
CA ALA A 51 -35.23 -5.53 16.15
C ALA A 51 -36.72 -5.19 16.08
N ASP A 52 -37.46 -5.56 17.12
CA ASP A 52 -38.78 -5.02 17.42
C ASP A 52 -38.62 -3.63 18.08
N THR A 53 -39.37 -2.63 17.62
CA THR A 53 -39.36 -1.29 18.22
C THR A 53 -40.31 -1.17 19.42
N GLY A 54 -41.19 -2.16 19.64
CA GLY A 54 -42.14 -2.21 20.74
C GLY A 54 -43.39 -1.35 20.57
N ASN A 55 -43.55 -0.67 19.42
CA ASN A 55 -44.70 0.19 19.17
C ASN A 55 -45.12 0.21 17.70
N THR A 56 -46.40 0.48 17.44
CA THR A 56 -46.95 0.68 16.09
C THR A 56 -46.87 2.13 15.63
N ALA A 57 -46.68 3.08 16.56
CA ALA A 57 -46.55 4.49 16.27
C ALA A 57 -45.09 4.94 16.47
N ALA A 58 -44.49 5.51 15.43
CA ALA A 58 -43.08 5.93 15.47
C ALA A 58 -42.77 6.94 16.59
N GLY A 59 -43.70 7.87 16.87
CA GLY A 59 -43.55 8.86 17.94
C GLY A 59 -43.61 8.31 19.37
N SER A 60 -44.01 7.03 19.53
CA SER A 60 -44.16 6.36 20.82
C SER A 60 -43.07 5.31 21.08
N ILE A 61 -42.10 5.19 20.17
CA ILE A 61 -40.96 4.26 20.33
C ILE A 61 -40.02 4.83 21.39
N ALA A 62 -39.74 4.03 22.43
CA ALA A 62 -38.79 4.42 23.46
C ALA A 62 -37.36 4.52 22.87
N ALA A 63 -36.56 5.47 23.37
CA ALA A 63 -35.19 5.74 22.90
C ALA A 63 -34.30 4.49 22.67
N PRO A 64 -34.22 3.48 23.55
CA PRO A 64 -33.38 2.31 23.30
C PRO A 64 -33.86 1.45 22.10
N ALA A 65 -35.17 1.43 21.84
CA ALA A 65 -35.78 0.69 20.73
C ALA A 65 -35.80 1.50 19.41
N ALA A 66 -35.64 2.82 19.48
CA ALA A 66 -35.49 3.72 18.33
C ALA A 66 -34.05 3.77 17.78
N SER A 67 -33.08 3.18 18.48
CA SER A 67 -31.66 3.26 18.13
C SER A 67 -31.26 2.23 17.07
N ILE A 68 -30.39 2.62 16.15
CA ILE A 68 -29.74 1.68 15.22
C ILE A 68 -28.70 0.86 16.01
N ASN A 69 -28.92 -0.44 16.07
CA ASN A 69 -28.02 -1.37 16.72
C ASN A 69 -27.25 -2.19 15.69
N PHE A 70 -25.99 -2.49 15.97
CA PHE A 70 -25.14 -3.33 15.13
C PHE A 70 -25.01 -4.73 15.73
N LYS A 71 -24.90 -5.74 14.86
CA LYS A 71 -24.52 -7.12 15.18
C LYS A 71 -23.29 -7.51 14.34
N ASN A 72 -22.66 -8.62 14.71
CA ASN A 72 -21.46 -9.14 14.03
C ASN A 72 -20.31 -8.12 13.97
N TYR A 73 -20.28 -7.14 14.89
CA TYR A 73 -19.13 -6.26 15.06
C TYR A 73 -18.09 -6.98 15.91
N GLU A 74 -16.85 -7.02 15.43
CA GLU A 74 -15.74 -7.51 16.23
C GLU A 74 -15.24 -6.37 17.12
N SER A 75 -15.38 -6.51 18.44
CA SER A 75 -14.90 -5.50 19.38
C SER A 75 -13.37 -5.34 19.37
N ASN A 76 -12.63 -6.35 18.88
CA ASN A 76 -11.16 -6.38 18.81
C ASN A 76 -10.61 -7.37 17.74
N GLY A 77 -11.14 -7.34 16.51
CA GLY A 77 -10.74 -8.27 15.42
C GLY A 77 -9.24 -8.29 15.07
N LEU A 78 -8.51 -7.25 15.47
CA LEU A 78 -7.05 -7.17 15.36
C LEU A 78 -6.32 -8.25 16.18
N ALA A 79 -6.81 -8.61 17.36
CA ALA A 79 -6.10 -9.54 18.26
C ALA A 79 -6.04 -10.96 17.68
N THR A 80 -7.15 -11.44 17.12
CA THR A 80 -7.24 -12.74 16.43
C THR A 80 -6.50 -12.74 15.10
N CYS A 81 -6.49 -11.62 14.37
CA CYS A 81 -5.74 -11.47 13.13
C CYS A 81 -4.21 -11.43 13.34
N HIS A 82 -3.71 -10.76 14.39
CA HIS A 82 -2.28 -10.73 14.71
C HIS A 82 -1.70 -12.13 14.89
N GLY A 83 -2.38 -13.02 15.61
CA GLY A 83 -1.92 -14.40 15.78
C GLY A 83 -1.80 -15.15 14.45
N ARG A 84 -2.75 -14.97 13.54
CA ARG A 84 -2.76 -15.64 12.23
C ARG A 84 -1.69 -15.09 11.29
N ILE A 85 -1.46 -13.78 11.32
CA ILE A 85 -0.42 -13.11 10.51
C ILE A 85 0.97 -13.50 11.03
N ASN A 86 1.20 -13.44 12.34
CA ASN A 86 2.50 -13.80 12.93
C ASN A 86 2.83 -15.28 12.76
N ASN A 87 1.82 -16.17 12.70
CA ASN A 87 2.03 -17.59 12.37
C ASN A 87 2.52 -17.82 10.93
N LYS A 88 2.54 -16.77 10.09
CA LYS A 88 3.05 -16.78 8.72
C LYS A 88 4.38 -16.03 8.56
N ASP A 89 5.04 -15.67 9.66
CA ASP A 89 6.32 -14.94 9.66
C ASP A 89 7.37 -15.56 8.72
N ALA A 90 7.50 -16.89 8.73
CA ALA A 90 8.42 -17.61 7.85
C ALA A 90 8.14 -17.44 6.34
N GLU A 91 6.94 -17.01 5.97
CA GLU A 91 6.54 -16.75 4.58
C GLU A 91 6.72 -15.27 4.18
N PHE A 92 6.95 -14.35 5.12
CA PHE A 92 7.01 -12.91 4.85
C PHE A 92 8.12 -12.52 3.87
N ASP A 93 9.29 -13.14 3.98
CA ASP A 93 10.42 -12.92 3.07
C ASP A 93 10.06 -13.30 1.62
N SER A 94 9.15 -14.27 1.43
CA SER A 94 8.68 -14.68 0.11
C SER A 94 7.62 -13.72 -0.46
N TRP A 95 6.93 -12.97 0.40
CA TRP A 95 5.84 -12.06 0.04
C TRP A 95 6.33 -10.64 -0.27
N ALA A 96 7.33 -10.16 0.47
CA ALA A 96 7.84 -8.79 0.35
C ALA A 96 8.91 -8.60 -0.74
N THR A 97 8.99 -9.50 -1.73
CA THR A 97 9.97 -9.36 -2.82
C THR A 97 9.49 -8.36 -3.87
N PRO A 98 10.39 -7.57 -4.50
CA PRO A 98 10.00 -6.64 -5.57
C PRO A 98 9.23 -7.30 -6.73
N ALA A 99 9.51 -8.59 -7.00
CA ALA A 99 8.79 -9.36 -8.02
C ALA A 99 7.32 -9.62 -7.66
N LYS A 100 7.01 -9.79 -6.37
CA LYS A 100 5.66 -10.05 -5.86
C LYS A 100 4.87 -8.77 -5.62
N LEU A 101 5.54 -7.64 -5.40
CA LEU A 101 4.92 -6.33 -5.23
C LEU A 101 4.46 -5.67 -6.54
N LYS A 102 4.52 -6.38 -7.68
CA LYS A 102 4.00 -5.88 -8.96
C LYS A 102 2.48 -5.67 -8.96
N LYS A 103 1.77 -6.31 -8.05
CA LYS A 103 0.31 -6.24 -7.95
C LYS A 103 -0.08 -6.01 -6.50
N PHE A 104 -0.95 -5.04 -6.26
CA PHE A 104 -1.62 -4.89 -4.97
C PHE A 104 -3.13 -5.05 -5.17
N GLU A 105 -3.76 -5.89 -4.36
CA GLU A 105 -5.21 -5.93 -4.27
C GLU A 105 -5.64 -5.11 -3.04
N ILE A 106 -6.35 -4.01 -3.28
CA ILE A 106 -6.80 -3.09 -2.25
C ILE A 106 -8.30 -3.28 -2.05
N PHE A 107 -8.71 -3.72 -0.86
CA PHE A 107 -10.11 -3.79 -0.51
C PHE A 107 -10.60 -2.47 0.08
N SER A 108 -11.78 -2.04 -0.33
CA SER A 108 -12.50 -0.87 0.21
C SER A 108 -13.94 -1.23 0.56
N SER A 109 -14.42 -0.71 1.69
CA SER A 109 -15.84 -0.75 2.04
C SER A 109 -16.58 0.35 1.31
N VAL A 110 -17.59 -0.01 0.53
CA VAL A 110 -18.47 0.96 -0.14
C VAL A 110 -19.91 0.73 0.31
N PRO A 111 -20.71 1.80 0.45
CA PRO A 111 -22.15 1.64 0.69
C PRO A 111 -22.75 0.77 -0.41
N GLU A 112 -23.62 -0.16 -0.04
CA GLU A 112 -24.42 -0.86 -1.04
C GLU A 112 -25.33 0.17 -1.71
N PRO A 113 -25.25 0.38 -3.04
CA PRO A 113 -26.10 1.34 -3.71
C PRO A 113 -27.57 0.91 -3.58
N ASP A 114 -28.47 1.89 -3.58
CA ASP A 114 -29.90 1.63 -3.66
C ASP A 114 -30.20 0.91 -4.98
N GLN A 115 -30.32 -0.42 -4.94
CA GLN A 115 -30.65 -1.18 -6.14
C GLN A 115 -32.11 -0.95 -6.53
N ALA A 116 -32.36 -0.92 -7.84
CA ALA A 116 -33.68 -1.23 -8.38
C ALA A 116 -33.94 -2.74 -8.20
N GLY A 117 -34.43 -3.17 -7.03
CA GLY A 117 -34.74 -4.57 -6.75
C GLY A 117 -35.36 -4.80 -5.35
N PRO A 118 -36.19 -5.86 -5.17
CA PRO A 118 -37.10 -5.98 -4.03
C PRO A 118 -36.51 -6.72 -2.82
N ASN A 119 -35.21 -6.58 -2.51
CA ASN A 119 -34.63 -7.18 -1.30
C ASN A 119 -33.57 -6.26 -0.65
N ARG A 120 -33.97 -5.03 -0.31
CA ARG A 120 -33.07 -4.07 0.37
C ARG A 120 -33.19 -4.22 1.88
N LEU A 121 -32.11 -4.69 2.50
CA LEU A 121 -31.89 -4.65 3.94
C LEU A 121 -30.64 -3.80 4.22
N PRO A 122 -30.58 -3.09 5.35
CA PRO A 122 -31.61 -2.99 6.37
C PRO A 122 -32.76 -2.05 5.97
N ALA A 123 -33.96 -2.35 6.46
CA ALA A 123 -35.16 -1.58 6.18
C ALA A 123 -36.12 -1.57 7.38
N ILE A 124 -37.03 -0.59 7.41
CA ILE A 124 -38.13 -0.58 8.37
C ILE A 124 -39.30 -1.38 7.79
N GLY A 125 -39.90 -2.21 8.64
CA GLY A 125 -41.05 -3.04 8.28
C GLY A 125 -42.10 -3.10 9.37
N ILE A 126 -43.08 -3.97 9.13
CA ILE A 126 -44.12 -4.31 10.09
C ILE A 126 -43.90 -5.73 10.58
N GLY A 127 -43.93 -5.89 11.90
CA GLY A 127 -43.73 -7.16 12.54
C GLY A 127 -44.97 -8.04 12.54
N ASN A 128 -44.74 -9.35 12.59
CA ASN A 128 -45.76 -10.37 12.79
C ASN A 128 -45.36 -11.22 14.00
N SER A 129 -46.10 -11.10 15.11
CA SER A 129 -45.80 -11.82 16.35
C SER A 129 -46.09 -13.32 16.29
N VAL A 130 -46.90 -13.78 15.35
CA VAL A 130 -47.19 -15.21 15.16
C VAL A 130 -46.06 -15.88 14.38
N ALA A 131 -45.60 -15.25 13.31
CA ALA A 131 -44.52 -15.76 12.46
C ALA A 131 -43.11 -15.40 12.99
N ASN A 132 -43.00 -14.50 13.97
CA ASN A 132 -41.75 -13.91 14.44
C ASN A 132 -40.91 -13.34 13.29
N THR A 133 -41.54 -12.48 12.50
CA THR A 133 -40.89 -11.85 11.36
C THR A 133 -41.08 -10.35 11.35
N CYS A 134 -40.14 -9.66 10.70
CA CYS A 134 -40.26 -8.28 10.26
C CYS A 134 -40.34 -8.27 8.75
N THR A 135 -41.44 -7.76 8.21
CA THR A 135 -41.66 -7.69 6.76
C THR A 135 -41.55 -6.23 6.30
N PRO A 136 -40.44 -5.83 5.69
CA PRO A 136 -40.32 -4.52 5.04
C PRO A 136 -41.08 -4.51 3.71
N ASN A 137 -41.49 -3.32 3.26
CA ASN A 137 -42.26 -3.18 2.00
C ASN A 137 -41.47 -3.53 0.74
N CYS A 138 -40.15 -3.62 0.84
CA CYS A 138 -39.22 -3.79 -0.29
C CYS A 138 -38.24 -4.95 -0.08
N ALA A 139 -38.53 -5.88 0.83
CA ALA A 139 -37.75 -7.11 1.01
C ALA A 139 -38.60 -8.25 1.58
N GLU A 140 -38.07 -9.46 1.45
CA GLU A 140 -38.59 -10.64 2.13
C GLU A 140 -38.58 -10.47 3.65
N ALA A 141 -39.46 -11.21 4.32
CA ALA A 141 -39.61 -11.18 5.75
C ALA A 141 -38.35 -11.75 6.45
N VAL A 142 -37.79 -10.99 7.38
CA VAL A 142 -36.62 -11.39 8.17
C VAL A 142 -37.05 -11.89 9.54
N GLN A 143 -36.45 -12.98 10.02
CA GLN A 143 -36.70 -13.50 11.36
C GLN A 143 -36.27 -12.50 12.45
N VAL A 144 -37.18 -12.19 13.37
CA VAL A 144 -36.93 -11.37 14.55
C VAL A 144 -37.97 -11.69 15.62
N THR A 145 -37.55 -11.76 16.88
CA THR A 145 -38.48 -11.92 18.00
C THR A 145 -39.36 -10.66 18.10
N MET A 146 -40.67 -10.84 17.93
CA MET A 146 -41.66 -9.76 17.96
C MET A 146 -42.54 -9.89 19.21
N ALA A 147 -42.68 -8.82 19.99
CA ALA A 147 -43.61 -8.77 21.11
C ALA A 147 -45.06 -8.50 20.67
N GLY A 148 -45.25 -7.97 19.47
CA GLY A 148 -46.54 -7.67 18.85
C GLY A 148 -46.37 -7.32 17.37
N ASN A 149 -47.44 -6.86 16.72
CA ASN A 149 -47.39 -6.41 15.32
C ASN A 149 -46.88 -4.96 15.22
N ASN A 150 -45.71 -4.71 15.83
CA ASN A 150 -45.09 -3.40 15.95
C ASN A 150 -44.32 -3.00 14.68
N ILE A 151 -43.89 -1.74 14.61
CA ILE A 151 -42.82 -1.33 13.70
C ILE A 151 -41.56 -2.13 14.07
N CYS A 152 -40.80 -2.57 13.07
CA CYS A 152 -39.59 -3.34 13.26
C CYS A 152 -38.48 -2.89 12.31
N VAL A 153 -37.24 -3.19 12.68
CA VAL A 153 -36.06 -3.08 11.82
C VAL A 153 -35.77 -4.48 11.28
N ALA A 154 -35.84 -4.65 9.97
CA ALA A 154 -35.27 -5.80 9.28
C ALA A 154 -33.78 -5.51 9.05
N GLY A 155 -32.91 -6.19 9.78
CA GLY A 155 -31.47 -5.97 9.77
C GLY A 155 -30.78 -6.55 8.53
N GLY A 156 -29.53 -6.14 8.29
CA GLY A 156 -28.74 -6.58 7.14
C GLY A 156 -27.44 -5.78 6.96
N LYS A 157 -26.67 -6.11 5.93
CA LYS A 157 -25.43 -5.41 5.57
C LYS A 157 -25.75 -4.07 4.90
N ASN A 158 -25.04 -3.02 5.30
CA ASN A 158 -25.10 -1.70 4.62
C ASN A 158 -23.92 -1.46 3.67
N PHE A 159 -22.84 -2.21 3.85
CA PHE A 159 -21.63 -2.04 3.09
C PHE A 159 -21.30 -3.35 2.40
N LYS A 160 -20.74 -3.24 1.20
CA LYS A 160 -20.00 -4.32 0.56
C LYS A 160 -18.53 -3.99 0.49
N THR A 161 -17.75 -5.03 0.31
CA THR A 161 -16.33 -4.90 0.00
C THR A 161 -16.17 -4.95 -1.51
N THR A 162 -15.39 -4.01 -2.03
CA THR A 162 -14.92 -4.01 -3.42
C THR A 162 -13.41 -4.14 -3.42
N ALA A 163 -12.87 -4.81 -4.44
CA ALA A 163 -11.44 -4.94 -4.65
C ALA A 163 -11.02 -4.07 -5.82
N THR A 164 -9.92 -3.35 -5.66
CA THR A 164 -9.24 -2.64 -6.76
C THR A 164 -7.84 -3.21 -6.89
N GLU A 165 -7.50 -3.65 -8.10
CA GLU A 165 -6.16 -4.11 -8.42
C GLU A 165 -5.30 -2.93 -8.87
N LEU A 166 -4.13 -2.79 -8.26
CA LEU A 166 -3.08 -1.85 -8.66
C LEU A 166 -1.96 -2.64 -9.33
N ASP A 167 -1.85 -2.49 -10.64
CA ASP A 167 -0.79 -3.09 -11.44
C ASP A 167 0.39 -2.12 -11.61
N ALA A 168 1.58 -2.59 -11.29
CA ALA A 168 2.83 -1.91 -11.63
C ALA A 168 2.92 -1.79 -13.16
N THR A 169 3.11 -0.57 -13.64
CA THR A 169 3.48 -0.30 -15.03
C THR A 169 4.96 -0.69 -15.27
N ALA A 170 5.45 -0.50 -16.49
CA ALA A 170 6.87 -0.68 -16.80
C ALA A 170 7.80 0.13 -15.87
N ASP A 171 7.34 1.29 -15.42
CA ASP A 171 8.09 2.20 -14.54
C ASP A 171 7.81 1.94 -13.04
N ALA A 172 7.08 0.88 -12.71
CA ALA A 172 6.60 0.57 -11.35
C ALA A 172 5.83 1.73 -10.68
N ASP A 173 5.14 2.55 -11.48
CA ASP A 173 4.43 3.75 -11.00
C ASP A 173 2.95 3.50 -10.65
N TYR A 174 2.45 2.27 -10.82
CA TYR A 174 1.06 1.90 -10.58
C TYR A 174 0.02 2.81 -11.27
N SER A 175 0.36 3.39 -12.42
CA SER A 175 -0.43 4.40 -13.11
C SER A 175 -0.71 5.65 -12.25
N PHE A 176 0.20 6.01 -11.34
CA PHE A 176 0.14 7.23 -10.54
C PHE A 176 0.27 8.48 -11.42
N ASN A 177 1.20 8.49 -12.38
CA ASN A 177 1.42 9.65 -13.24
C ASN A 177 0.21 9.99 -14.14
N LYS A 178 -0.70 9.02 -14.35
CA LYS A 178 -1.96 9.24 -15.09
C LYS A 178 -3.00 10.04 -14.30
N LEU A 179 -2.79 10.22 -12.99
CA LEU A 179 -3.72 10.94 -12.11
C LEU A 179 -3.47 12.46 -12.07
N GLY A 180 -2.40 12.95 -12.68
CA GLY A 180 -2.07 14.38 -12.70
C GLY A 180 -1.51 14.88 -11.36
N THR A 181 -1.88 16.10 -10.96
CA THR A 181 -1.34 16.74 -9.74
C THR A 181 -1.83 16.02 -8.50
N TYR A 182 -0.94 15.79 -7.53
CA TYR A 182 -1.29 15.09 -6.29
C TYR A 182 -2.46 15.78 -5.55
N ASP A 183 -3.52 15.02 -5.29
CA ASP A 183 -4.66 15.42 -4.49
C ASP A 183 -4.80 14.48 -3.29
N HIS A 184 -4.59 15.04 -2.09
CA HIS A 184 -4.69 14.32 -0.82
C HIS A 184 -6.12 13.87 -0.48
N THR A 185 -7.14 14.44 -1.14
CA THR A 185 -8.54 14.04 -0.97
C THR A 185 -8.92 12.88 -1.90
N ASN A 186 -8.09 12.60 -2.91
CA ASN A 186 -8.30 11.49 -3.83
C ASN A 186 -7.61 10.22 -3.30
N GLN A 187 -8.42 9.25 -2.89
CA GLN A 187 -7.94 7.98 -2.34
C GLN A 187 -7.01 7.22 -3.31
N ASP A 188 -7.22 7.32 -4.63
CA ASP A 188 -6.37 6.66 -5.62
C ASP A 188 -4.95 7.22 -5.63
N HIS A 189 -4.77 8.53 -5.37
CA HIS A 189 -3.45 9.13 -5.27
C HIS A 189 -2.71 8.57 -4.06
N TYR A 190 -3.41 8.46 -2.93
CA TYR A 190 -2.83 7.90 -1.71
C TYR A 190 -2.43 6.43 -1.90
N LEU A 191 -3.34 5.59 -2.41
CA LEU A 191 -3.10 4.15 -2.56
C LEU A 191 -1.95 3.84 -3.52
N LYS A 192 -1.90 4.53 -4.67
CA LYS A 192 -0.82 4.33 -5.64
C LYS A 192 0.52 4.87 -5.15
N GLN A 193 0.54 6.02 -4.46
CA GLN A 193 1.78 6.51 -3.83
C GLN A 193 2.28 5.53 -2.76
N ALA A 194 1.39 4.97 -1.96
CA ALA A 194 1.74 3.96 -0.96
C ALA A 194 2.36 2.72 -1.62
N ALA A 195 1.79 2.22 -2.73
CA ALA A 195 2.35 1.10 -3.48
C ALA A 195 3.78 1.41 -4.00
N ILE A 196 4.01 2.62 -4.54
CA ILE A 196 5.33 3.09 -4.97
C ILE A 196 6.32 3.07 -3.79
N ASP A 197 5.93 3.66 -2.66
CA ASP A 197 6.81 3.79 -1.49
C ASP A 197 7.16 2.41 -0.89
N ILE A 198 6.19 1.49 -0.82
CA ILE A 198 6.40 0.11 -0.37
C ILE A 198 7.38 -0.63 -1.29
N THR A 199 7.17 -0.55 -2.61
CA THR A 199 8.05 -1.22 -3.59
C THR A 199 9.46 -0.63 -3.59
N ALA A 200 9.58 0.70 -3.47
CA ALA A 200 10.86 1.37 -3.35
C ALA A 200 11.60 0.95 -2.07
N ALA A 201 10.91 0.85 -0.94
CA ALA A 201 11.48 0.37 0.32
C ALA A 201 11.92 -1.09 0.22
N ALA A 202 11.08 -1.99 -0.29
CA ALA A 202 11.42 -3.41 -0.47
C ALA A 202 12.62 -3.59 -1.40
N THR A 203 12.68 -2.85 -2.51
CA THR A 203 13.83 -2.86 -3.43
C THR A 203 15.10 -2.37 -2.74
N THR A 204 14.98 -1.33 -1.91
CA THR A 204 16.12 -0.73 -1.22
C THR A 204 16.64 -1.61 -0.08
N LEU A 205 15.75 -2.28 0.64
CA LEU A 205 16.08 -3.21 1.73
C LEU A 205 16.61 -4.55 1.21
N GLY A 206 16.13 -4.99 0.04
CA GLY A 206 16.63 -6.19 -0.64
C GLY A 206 17.94 -5.98 -1.41
N ALA A 207 18.42 -4.75 -1.54
CA ALA A 207 19.69 -4.48 -2.21
C ALA A 207 20.87 -4.94 -1.33
N ALA A 208 21.84 -5.62 -1.95
CA ALA A 208 23.06 -6.02 -1.25
C ALA A 208 23.80 -4.80 -0.68
N ALA A 209 24.35 -4.93 0.52
CA ALA A 209 25.23 -3.93 1.09
C ALA A 209 26.42 -3.67 0.14
N SER A 210 26.93 -2.44 0.12
CA SER A 210 28.11 -2.09 -0.68
C SER A 210 29.26 -3.05 -0.35
N ARG A 211 29.88 -3.61 -1.39
CA ARG A 211 31.04 -4.50 -1.27
C ARG A 211 32.36 -3.75 -1.06
N PHE A 212 32.33 -2.41 -1.08
CA PHE A 212 33.52 -1.61 -0.88
C PHE A 212 34.10 -1.82 0.52
N ASN A 213 35.29 -2.40 0.58
CA ASN A 213 36.06 -2.60 1.79
C ASN A 213 37.38 -1.81 1.67
N PRO A 214 37.61 -0.79 2.52
CA PRO A 214 38.81 0.03 2.44
C PRO A 214 40.11 -0.75 2.71
N ASP A 215 40.01 -1.91 3.36
CA ASP A 215 41.15 -2.80 3.65
C ASP A 215 41.39 -3.86 2.56
N ASP A 216 40.50 -3.96 1.55
CA ASP A 216 40.65 -4.87 0.42
C ASP A 216 41.06 -4.10 -0.84
N LEU A 217 42.27 -4.37 -1.34
CA LEU A 217 42.82 -3.76 -2.55
C LEU A 217 41.91 -4.00 -3.77
N ASN A 218 41.17 -5.11 -3.82
CA ASN A 218 40.23 -5.39 -4.91
C ASN A 218 39.07 -4.38 -4.97
N SER A 219 38.77 -3.69 -3.87
CA SER A 219 37.76 -2.63 -3.83
C SER A 219 38.17 -1.38 -4.64
N PHE A 220 39.44 -1.29 -5.04
CA PHE A 220 40.01 -0.14 -5.76
C PHE A 220 40.37 -0.43 -7.23
N ILE A 221 40.30 -1.69 -7.67
CA ILE A 221 40.79 -2.13 -9.00
C ILE A 221 40.07 -1.45 -10.17
N ASN A 222 38.82 -1.05 -10.00
CA ASN A 222 38.02 -0.40 -11.05
C ASN A 222 37.79 1.10 -10.77
N ASP A 223 38.51 1.68 -9.80
CA ASP A 223 38.37 3.10 -9.48
C ASP A 223 39.41 3.92 -10.26
N ASP A 224 38.97 4.56 -11.35
CA ASP A 224 39.85 5.33 -12.23
C ASP A 224 40.61 6.44 -11.50
N ASP A 225 40.05 7.02 -10.43
CA ASP A 225 40.74 8.03 -9.62
C ASP A 225 41.81 7.40 -8.73
N PHE A 226 41.61 6.17 -8.26
CA PHE A 226 42.64 5.39 -7.58
C PHE A 226 43.75 4.98 -8.53
N ILE A 227 43.40 4.43 -9.70
CA ILE A 227 44.35 4.02 -10.74
C ILE A 227 45.22 5.22 -11.14
N ALA A 228 44.58 6.35 -11.47
CA ALA A 228 45.23 7.61 -11.83
C ALA A 228 46.13 8.19 -10.72
N ALA A 229 45.78 7.96 -9.45
CA ALA A 229 46.60 8.41 -8.33
C ALA A 229 47.82 7.50 -8.11
N VAL A 230 47.65 6.18 -8.31
CA VAL A 230 48.73 5.20 -8.14
C VAL A 230 49.76 5.34 -9.27
N GLY A 231 49.34 5.41 -10.54
CA GLY A 231 50.30 5.57 -11.63
C GLY A 231 50.96 6.96 -11.61
N SER A 232 50.28 8.01 -11.16
CA SER A 232 50.91 9.32 -11.00
C SER A 232 52.01 9.30 -9.94
N ILE A 233 51.77 8.64 -8.79
CA ILE A 233 52.73 8.56 -7.68
C ILE A 233 53.90 7.60 -8.00
N TYR A 234 53.61 6.42 -8.55
CA TYR A 234 54.61 5.35 -8.68
C TYR A 234 55.22 5.22 -10.07
N ALA A 235 54.56 5.73 -11.11
CA ALA A 235 55.00 5.65 -12.49
C ALA A 235 55.16 7.03 -13.18
N ASN A 236 54.80 8.13 -12.50
CA ASN A 236 54.81 9.50 -13.05
C ASN A 236 54.07 9.59 -14.40
N LEU A 237 52.98 8.83 -14.53
CA LEU A 237 52.18 8.80 -15.74
C LEU A 237 51.11 9.92 -15.70
N PRO A 238 50.67 10.40 -16.86
CA PRO A 238 49.49 11.25 -16.96
C PRO A 238 48.22 10.39 -16.95
N ARG A 239 47.13 10.93 -16.38
CA ARG A 239 45.86 10.22 -16.11
C ARG A 239 45.31 9.45 -17.31
N ASP A 240 45.33 10.05 -18.50
CA ASP A 240 44.84 9.46 -19.75
C ASP A 240 45.57 8.17 -20.15
N LYS A 241 46.85 8.05 -19.77
CA LYS A 241 47.65 6.85 -20.00
C LYS A 241 47.44 5.77 -18.92
N GLU A 242 46.97 6.15 -17.74
CA GLU A 242 46.74 5.23 -16.62
C GLU A 242 45.34 4.62 -16.64
N THR A 243 44.33 5.41 -16.98
CA THR A 243 42.92 4.96 -17.00
C THR A 243 42.49 4.43 -18.37
N GLY A 244 43.33 4.57 -19.40
CA GLY A 244 43.01 4.19 -20.77
C GLY A 244 42.07 5.17 -21.49
N GLU A 245 41.78 6.34 -20.92
CA GLU A 245 41.05 7.43 -21.57
C GLU A 245 41.95 8.20 -22.55
N GLU A 246 42.43 7.56 -23.61
CA GLU A 246 43.08 8.30 -24.68
C GLU A 246 42.02 9.14 -25.42
N LYS A 247 41.95 10.45 -25.13
CA LYS A 247 41.16 11.39 -25.93
C LYS A 247 41.69 11.34 -27.36
N LYS A 248 40.97 10.68 -28.26
CA LYS A 248 41.15 10.82 -29.70
C LYS A 248 40.90 12.28 -30.09
N TYR A 249 41.92 13.10 -30.06
CA TYR A 249 41.92 14.35 -30.82
C TYR A 249 41.98 13.96 -32.29
N SER A 250 40.84 14.04 -32.98
CA SER A 250 40.80 13.94 -34.43
C SER A 250 41.70 15.03 -35.02
N ILE A 251 42.77 14.60 -35.68
CA ILE A 251 43.55 15.47 -36.55
C ILE A 251 42.59 15.94 -37.65
N GLN A 252 42.21 17.23 -37.64
CA GLN A 252 41.58 17.84 -38.80
C GLN A 252 42.56 17.78 -39.98
N PRO A 253 42.17 17.24 -41.15
CA PRO A 253 43.03 17.27 -42.31
C PRO A 253 43.10 18.70 -42.85
N TYR A 254 44.28 19.32 -42.80
CA TYR A 254 44.59 20.49 -43.60
C TYR A 254 44.57 20.09 -45.09
N HIS A 255 43.49 20.41 -45.78
CA HIS A 255 43.53 20.61 -47.23
C HIS A 255 44.01 22.03 -47.51
N LYS A 256 45.25 22.17 -47.99
CA LYS A 256 45.61 23.27 -48.91
C LYS A 256 46.17 22.66 -50.18
N GLN A 257 45.51 23.00 -51.27
CA GLN A 257 45.76 22.60 -52.64
C GLN A 257 47.12 23.13 -53.14
N PHE A 258 47.75 22.37 -54.02
CA PHE A 258 48.87 22.79 -54.86
C PHE A 258 48.41 23.86 -55.86
N TRP A 259 49.13 24.98 -55.93
CA TRP A 259 49.87 25.59 -57.06
C TRP A 259 50.27 27.01 -56.65
#